data_AF-A0A356HUJ5-F1
#
_entry.id   AF-A0A356HUJ5-F1
#
_cell.length_a   1.000
_cell.length_b   1.000
_cell.length_c   1.000
_cell.angle_alpha   90.00
_cell.angle_beta   90.00
_cell.angle_gamma   90.00
#
_symmetry.space_group_name_H-M   'P 1'
#
loop_
_entity.id
_entity.type
_entity.pdbx_description
1 polymer ?
#
loop_
_entity_poly.entity_id
_entity_poly.type
_entity_poly.pdbx_seq_one_letter_code
_entity_poly.pdbx_strand_id
1 'polypeptide(L)'
;MKLLNELKALGYNVILEGDRIRASYTLPGVPPVDRVKPLLDELREHKEDIIRYLKEDIQAILSMPLSQFKKSGLLCRVRCQHLGGEEVFIASTEKEAAVGISEGLIVYLADELVELVKRKPSPDVMLQIHQAKKILHGTLIQSKDREKV
;
A
#
# COMPACT_ATOMS: atom_id res chain seq x y z
N MET A 1 -2.07 18.49 -2.10
CA MET A 1 -1.68 19.57 -1.15
C MET A 1 -0.22 19.94 -1.39
N LYS A 2 0.13 21.25 -1.41
CA LYS A 2 1.48 21.76 -1.74
C LYS A 2 2.55 21.27 -0.75
N LEU A 3 2.28 21.34 0.55
CA LEU A 3 3.16 20.90 1.65
C LEU A 3 3.66 19.44 1.50
N LEU A 4 2.73 18.50 1.30
CA LEU A 4 3.07 17.07 1.17
C LEU A 4 3.92 16.78 -0.08
N ASN A 5 3.68 17.50 -1.17
CA ASN A 5 4.47 17.38 -2.40
C ASN A 5 5.89 17.91 -2.22
N GLU A 6 6.07 18.98 -1.46
CA GLU A 6 7.39 19.54 -1.14
C GLU A 6 8.20 18.63 -0.22
N LEU A 7 7.57 18.07 0.82
CA LEU A 7 8.20 17.05 1.66
C LEU A 7 8.62 15.83 0.84
N LYS A 8 7.75 15.36 -0.06
CA LYS A 8 8.07 14.24 -0.97
C LYS A 8 9.24 14.57 -1.91
N ALA A 9 9.28 15.78 -2.47
CA ALA A 9 10.37 16.23 -3.33
C ALA A 9 11.71 16.33 -2.57
N LEU A 10 11.67 16.59 -1.26
CA LEU A 10 12.84 16.60 -0.38
C LEU A 10 13.21 15.21 0.16
N GLY A 11 12.53 14.14 -0.28
CA GLY A 11 12.85 12.77 0.12
C GLY A 11 12.18 12.31 1.41
N TYR A 12 11.12 12.98 1.85
CA TYR A 12 10.31 12.53 2.98
C TYR A 12 9.10 11.74 2.49
N ASN A 13 8.88 10.58 3.09
CA ASN A 13 7.62 9.86 3.00
C ASN A 13 6.74 10.25 4.18
N VAL A 14 5.54 10.79 3.91
CA VAL A 14 4.57 11.19 4.92
C VAL A 14 3.39 10.24 4.86
N ILE A 15 3.15 9.51 5.95
CA ILE A 15 2.10 8.50 6.05
C ILE A 15 1.21 8.77 7.27
N LEU A 16 -0.02 8.27 7.19
CA LEU A 16 -0.96 8.27 8.31
C LEU A 16 -0.92 6.91 9.02
N GLU A 17 -0.57 6.91 10.31
CA GLU A 17 -0.62 5.76 11.20
C GLU A 17 -1.76 5.97 12.22
N GLY A 18 -2.97 5.54 11.87
CA GLY A 18 -4.17 5.83 12.65
C GLY A 18 -4.51 7.33 12.61
N ASP A 19 -4.38 8.01 13.74
CA ASP A 19 -4.57 9.48 13.88
C ASP A 19 -3.23 10.22 14.06
N ARG A 20 -2.12 9.58 13.74
CA ARG A 20 -0.78 10.16 13.81
C ARG A 20 -0.18 10.28 12.42
N ILE A 21 0.45 11.42 12.15
CA ILE A 21 1.25 11.60 10.94
C ILE A 21 2.68 11.18 11.26
N ARG A 22 3.24 10.30 10.44
CA ARG A 22 4.65 9.93 10.48
C ARG A 22 5.34 10.44 9.22
N ALA A 23 6.41 11.21 9.40
CA ALA A 23 7.26 11.69 8.31
C ALA A 23 8.65 11.06 8.47
N SER A 24 9.07 10.28 7.48
CA SER A 24 10.35 9.56 7.49
C SER A 24 11.18 9.96 6.28
N TYR A 25 12.47 10.28 6.48
CA TYR A 25 13.40 10.54 5.38
C TYR A 25 13.84 9.22 4.75
N THR A 26 13.76 9.11 3.42
CA THR A 26 14.00 7.85 2.69
C THR A 26 15.17 7.92 1.70
N LEU A 27 15.75 9.10 1.49
CA LEU A 27 16.90 9.26 0.60
C LEU A 27 18.23 8.99 1.33
N PRO A 28 19.28 8.56 0.61
CA PRO A 28 20.61 8.42 1.19
C PRO A 28 21.19 9.79 1.56
N GLY A 29 21.82 9.87 2.74
CA GLY A 29 22.50 11.07 3.22
C GLY A 29 21.79 11.73 4.41
N VAL A 30 22.16 12.99 4.67
CA VAL A 30 21.59 13.80 5.76
C VAL A 30 20.49 14.69 5.17
N PRO A 31 19.29 14.75 5.79
CA PRO A 31 18.22 15.59 5.30
C PRO A 31 18.60 17.09 5.36
N PRO A 32 18.16 17.92 4.40
CA PRO A 32 18.42 19.35 4.40
C PRO A 32 17.59 20.05 5.49
N VAL A 33 18.08 20.03 6.73
CA VAL A 33 17.35 20.44 7.95
C VAL A 33 16.77 21.84 7.82
N ASP A 34 17.50 22.79 7.26
CA ASP A 34 17.05 24.19 7.14
C ASP A 34 15.83 24.35 6.23
N ARG A 35 15.67 23.47 5.23
CA ARG A 35 14.53 23.46 4.32
C ARG A 35 13.36 22.63 4.85
N VAL A 36 13.67 21.56 5.57
CA VAL A 36 12.67 20.60 6.04
C VAL A 36 12.02 21.06 7.34
N LYS A 37 12.77 21.69 8.25
CA LYS A 37 12.26 22.15 9.54
C LYS A 37 11.01 23.02 9.43
N PRO A 38 10.95 24.09 8.60
CA PRO A 38 9.73 24.89 8.46
C PRO A 38 8.56 24.06 7.92
N LEU A 39 8.80 23.11 7.01
CA LEU A 39 7.75 22.25 6.47
C LEU A 39 7.22 21.25 7.52
N LEU A 40 8.08 20.74 8.41
CA LEU A 40 7.67 19.88 9.51
C LEU A 40 6.91 20.66 10.59
N ASP A 41 7.26 21.92 10.82
CA ASP A 41 6.55 22.81 11.74
C ASP A 41 5.17 23.16 11.16
N GLU A 42 5.07 23.51 9.88
CA GLU A 42 3.80 23.71 9.16
C GLU A 42 2.92 22.44 9.20
N LEU A 43 3.55 21.25 9.06
CA LEU A 43 2.84 19.97 9.18
C LEU A 43 2.27 19.73 10.59
N ARG A 44 2.92 20.26 11.64
CA ARG A 44 2.39 20.19 13.01
C ARG A 44 1.28 21.20 13.25
N GLU A 45 1.42 22.42 12.72
CA GLU A 45 0.42 23.48 12.87
C GLU A 45 -0.89 23.11 12.15
N HIS A 46 -0.79 22.52 10.96
CA HIS A 46 -1.94 22.09 10.16
C HIS A 46 -2.28 20.60 10.30
N LYS A 47 -1.90 19.99 11.44
CA LYS A 47 -2.01 18.54 11.63
C LYS A 47 -3.41 17.99 11.34
N GLU A 48 -4.46 18.63 11.87
CA GLU A 48 -5.84 18.14 11.69
C GLU A 48 -6.31 18.21 10.23
N ASP A 49 -5.98 19.30 9.54
CA ASP A 49 -6.27 19.47 8.11
C ASP A 49 -5.53 18.44 7.26
N ILE A 50 -4.27 18.16 7.60
CA ILE A 50 -3.47 17.16 6.91
C ILE A 50 -4.00 15.75 7.19
N ILE A 51 -4.40 15.43 8.42
CA ILE A 51 -5.04 14.15 8.73
C ILE A 51 -6.32 14.00 7.91
N ARG A 52 -7.17 15.05 7.86
CA ARG A 52 -8.39 15.04 7.06
C ARG A 52 -8.10 14.84 5.58
N TYR A 53 -7.16 15.60 5.02
CA TYR A 53 -6.72 15.46 3.63
C TYR A 53 -6.21 14.05 3.33
N LEU A 54 -5.35 13.49 4.19
CA LEU A 54 -4.83 12.13 4.03
C LEU A 54 -5.93 11.06 4.16
N LYS A 55 -6.91 11.26 5.06
CA LYS A 55 -8.08 10.37 5.18
C LYS A 55 -8.97 10.43 3.94
N GLU A 56 -9.22 11.63 3.42
CA GLU A 56 -9.97 11.83 2.17
C GLU A 56 -9.26 11.19 0.98
N ASP A 57 -7.94 11.33 0.89
CA ASP A 57 -7.13 10.70 -0.15
C ASP A 57 -7.18 9.16 -0.05
N ILE A 58 -7.11 8.61 1.17
CA ILE A 58 -7.32 7.18 1.41
C ILE A 58 -8.72 6.74 0.98
N GLN A 59 -9.77 7.50 1.32
CA GLN A 59 -11.14 7.19 0.88
C GLN A 59 -11.30 7.28 -0.64
N ALA A 60 -10.64 8.24 -1.29
CA ALA A 60 -10.60 8.35 -2.75
C ALA A 60 -9.90 7.13 -3.37
N ILE A 61 -8.82 6.64 -2.76
CA ILE A 61 -8.15 5.40 -3.17
C ILE A 61 -9.05 4.18 -2.97
N LEU A 62 -9.73 4.06 -1.82
CA LEU A 62 -10.61 2.93 -1.51
C LEU A 62 -11.88 2.90 -2.39
N SER A 63 -12.35 4.07 -2.83
CA SER A 63 -13.49 4.20 -3.75
C SER A 63 -13.08 4.18 -5.23
N MET A 64 -11.77 4.12 -5.52
CA MET A 64 -11.26 4.06 -6.88
C MET A 64 -11.56 2.69 -7.52
N PRO A 65 -12.07 2.65 -8.76
CA PRO A 65 -12.19 1.40 -9.51
C PRO A 65 -10.83 0.70 -9.65
N LEU A 66 -10.79 -0.63 -9.52
CA LEU A 66 -9.55 -1.41 -9.66
C LEU A 66 -8.84 -1.16 -11.00
N SER A 67 -9.58 -0.85 -12.07
CA SER A 67 -9.03 -0.49 -13.38
C SER A 67 -8.21 0.80 -13.37
N GLN A 68 -8.59 1.77 -12.53
CA GLN A 68 -7.85 3.02 -12.33
C GLN A 68 -6.73 2.82 -11.31
N PHE A 69 -6.98 2.03 -10.25
CA PHE A 69 -5.97 1.70 -9.26
C PHE A 69 -4.74 1.02 -9.87
N LYS A 70 -4.91 0.13 -10.85
CA LYS A 70 -3.81 -0.49 -11.62
C LYS A 70 -2.82 0.51 -12.24
N LYS A 71 -3.24 1.75 -12.49
CA LYS A 71 -2.42 2.80 -13.13
C LYS A 71 -1.84 3.81 -12.14
N SER A 72 -2.13 3.64 -10.85
CA SER A 72 -1.86 4.66 -9.84
C SER A 72 -0.44 4.66 -9.28
N GLY A 73 0.31 3.56 -9.43
CA GLY A 73 1.65 3.42 -8.84
C GLY A 73 1.62 3.42 -7.30
N LEU A 74 0.52 2.97 -6.71
CA LEU A 74 0.30 2.89 -5.27
C LEU A 74 0.57 1.50 -4.71
N LEU A 75 1.01 1.46 -3.45
CA LEU A 75 0.99 0.32 -2.54
C LEU A 75 0.14 0.71 -1.33
N CYS A 76 -0.98 0.03 -1.11
CA CYS A 76 -1.96 0.39 -0.11
C CYS A 76 -2.05 -0.67 0.98
N ARG A 77 -2.04 -0.24 2.24
CA ARG A 77 -2.28 -1.11 3.39
C ARG A 77 -3.78 -1.18 3.68
N VAL A 78 -4.33 -2.39 3.75
CA VAL A 78 -5.75 -2.63 3.98
C VAL A 78 -5.93 -3.66 5.08
N ARG A 79 -6.83 -3.37 6.03
CA ARG A 79 -7.22 -4.31 7.07
C ARG A 79 -8.39 -5.18 6.58
N CYS A 80 -8.22 -6.51 6.60
CA CYS A 80 -9.23 -7.44 6.12
C CYS A 80 -9.91 -8.20 7.28
N GLN A 81 -11.17 -7.89 7.56
CA GLN A 81 -11.93 -8.57 8.62
C GLN A 81 -12.17 -10.05 8.34
N HIS A 82 -12.30 -10.44 7.08
CA HIS A 82 -12.45 -11.84 6.66
C HIS A 82 -11.20 -12.69 6.90
N LEU A 83 -10.05 -12.04 7.15
CA LEU A 83 -8.80 -12.67 7.50
C LEU A 83 -8.48 -12.46 8.99
N GLY A 84 -9.50 -12.48 9.86
CA GLY A 84 -9.31 -12.26 11.30
C GLY A 84 -8.87 -10.84 11.66
N GLY A 85 -9.04 -9.86 10.76
CA GLY A 85 -8.61 -8.48 10.97
C GLY A 85 -7.14 -8.23 10.67
N GLU A 86 -6.47 -9.13 9.94
CA GLU A 86 -5.10 -8.97 9.50
C GLU A 86 -4.89 -7.80 8.52
N GLU A 87 -3.68 -7.23 8.54
CA GLU A 87 -3.24 -6.22 7.58
C GLU A 87 -2.64 -6.90 6.34
N VAL A 88 -3.16 -6.56 5.17
CA VAL A 88 -2.66 -6.99 3.86
C VAL A 88 -2.28 -5.77 3.03
N PHE A 89 -1.38 -5.96 2.08
CA PHE A 89 -0.97 -4.90 1.17
C PHE A 89 -1.55 -5.15 -0.22
N ILE A 90 -1.92 -4.08 -0.91
CA ILE A 90 -2.46 -4.10 -2.26
C ILE A 90 -1.57 -3.24 -3.14
N ALA A 91 -0.93 -3.82 -4.14
CA ALA A 91 -0.08 -3.13 -5.10
C ALA A 91 -0.81 -2.89 -6.41
N SER A 92 -0.66 -1.69 -6.95
CA SER A 92 -1.16 -1.33 -8.27
C SER A 92 -0.42 -2.06 -9.39
N THR A 93 0.90 -2.22 -9.27
CA THR A 93 1.75 -2.90 -10.26
C THR A 93 2.77 -3.83 -9.58
N GLU A 94 3.43 -4.68 -10.39
CA GLU A 94 4.53 -5.54 -9.92
C GLU A 94 5.70 -4.75 -9.32
N LYS A 95 5.94 -3.52 -9.80
CA LYS A 95 7.00 -2.66 -9.27
C LYS A 95 6.75 -2.31 -7.80
N GLU A 96 5.55 -1.86 -7.48
CA GLU A 96 5.15 -1.57 -6.10
C GLU A 96 5.02 -2.84 -5.26
N ALA A 97 4.63 -3.96 -5.88
CA ALA A 97 4.59 -5.25 -5.19
C ALA A 97 5.98 -5.71 -4.75
N ALA A 98 7.00 -5.54 -5.60
CA ALA A 98 8.38 -5.90 -5.28
C ALA A 98 8.89 -5.18 -4.02
N VAL A 99 8.49 -3.92 -3.82
CA VAL A 99 8.82 -3.15 -2.60
C VAL A 99 8.25 -3.86 -1.37
N GLY A 100 6.94 -4.15 -1.36
CA GLY A 100 6.33 -4.81 -0.21
C GLY A 100 6.84 -6.24 0.02
N ILE A 101 7.09 -6.99 -1.05
CA ILE A 101 7.66 -8.36 -0.96
C ILE A 101 9.07 -8.33 -0.36
N SER A 102 9.90 -7.35 -0.75
CA SER A 102 11.27 -7.20 -0.20
C SER A 102 11.27 -6.92 1.31
N GLU A 103 10.18 -6.36 1.83
CA GLU A 103 9.95 -6.13 3.26
C GLU A 103 9.28 -7.33 3.96
N GLY A 104 9.08 -8.46 3.26
CA GLY A 104 8.43 -9.66 3.80
C GLY A 104 6.92 -9.53 3.99
N LEU A 105 6.29 -8.56 3.33
CA LEU A 105 4.86 -8.27 3.44
C LEU A 105 4.03 -9.14 2.49
N ILE A 106 2.79 -9.41 2.86
CA ILE A 106 1.83 -10.14 2.00
C ILE A 106 1.16 -9.14 1.07
N VAL A 107 1.55 -9.15 -0.20
CA VAL A 107 1.07 -8.20 -1.20
C VAL A 107 0.15 -8.85 -2.23
N TYR A 108 -1.02 -8.28 -2.45
CA TYR A 108 -1.94 -8.61 -3.54
C TYR A 108 -1.83 -7.60 -4.68
N LEU A 109 -1.63 -8.07 -5.89
CA LEU A 109 -1.73 -7.25 -7.09
C LEU A 109 -3.20 -6.92 -7.37
N ALA A 110 -3.44 -5.73 -7.92
CA ALA A 110 -4.75 -5.31 -8.37
C ALA A 110 -5.41 -6.33 -9.33
N ASP A 111 -4.63 -6.95 -10.21
CA ASP A 111 -5.06 -8.00 -11.13
C ASP A 111 -5.54 -9.26 -10.40
N GLU A 112 -4.81 -9.70 -9.38
CA GLU A 112 -5.22 -10.84 -8.55
C GLU A 112 -6.53 -10.56 -7.83
N LEU A 113 -6.71 -9.35 -7.30
CA LEU A 113 -7.95 -8.95 -6.62
C LEU A 113 -9.14 -8.92 -7.58
N VAL A 114 -8.95 -8.45 -8.82
CA VAL A 114 -10.02 -8.51 -9.85
C VAL A 114 -10.45 -9.96 -10.09
N GLU A 115 -9.51 -10.88 -10.23
CA GLU A 115 -9.82 -12.30 -10.43
C GLU A 115 -10.47 -12.94 -9.21
N LEU A 116 -10.03 -12.61 -7.99
CA LEU A 116 -10.66 -13.06 -6.75
C LEU A 116 -12.10 -12.57 -6.63
N VAL A 117 -12.36 -11.29 -6.93
CA VAL A 117 -13.71 -10.73 -6.89
C VAL A 117 -14.63 -11.40 -7.92
N LYS A 118 -14.14 -11.67 -9.14
CA LYS A 118 -14.91 -12.39 -10.16
C LYS A 118 -15.30 -13.80 -9.71
N ARG A 119 -14.38 -14.49 -9.04
CA ARG A 119 -14.58 -15.88 -8.57
C ARG A 119 -15.47 -15.97 -7.33
N LYS A 120 -15.67 -14.87 -6.60
CA LYS A 120 -16.49 -14.80 -5.38
C LYS A 120 -16.23 -15.97 -4.41
N PRO A 121 -14.97 -16.18 -3.96
CA PRO A 121 -14.64 -17.26 -3.04
C PRO A 121 -15.42 -17.10 -1.73
N SER A 122 -15.77 -18.23 -1.10
CA SER A 122 -16.28 -18.21 0.27
C SER A 122 -15.20 -17.72 1.24
N PRO A 123 -15.56 -17.27 2.46
CA PRO A 123 -14.59 -16.86 3.47
C PRO A 123 -13.52 -17.92 3.76
N ASP A 124 -13.89 -19.21 3.83
CA ASP A 124 -12.94 -20.30 4.05
C ASP A 124 -11.94 -20.45 2.90
N VAL A 125 -12.40 -20.32 1.66
CA VAL A 125 -11.54 -20.36 0.47
C VAL A 125 -10.63 -19.14 0.45
N MET A 126 -11.12 -17.96 0.85
CA MET A 126 -10.29 -16.76 0.96
C MET A 126 -9.18 -16.93 2.01
N LEU A 127 -9.49 -17.55 3.14
CA LEU A 127 -8.51 -17.87 4.17
C LEU A 127 -7.43 -18.82 3.65
N GLN A 128 -7.82 -19.87 2.92
CA GLN A 128 -6.88 -20.81 2.31
C GLN A 128 -5.97 -20.14 1.27
N ILE A 129 -6.53 -19.29 0.39
CA ILE A 129 -5.76 -18.51 -0.58
C ILE A 129 -4.74 -17.62 0.15
N HIS A 130 -5.16 -16.97 1.23
CA HIS A 130 -4.30 -16.11 2.02
C HIS A 130 -3.17 -16.89 2.72
N GLN A 131 -3.48 -18.03 3.34
CA GLN A 131 -2.49 -18.91 3.96
C GLN A 131 -1.49 -19.46 2.94
N ALA A 132 -1.96 -19.88 1.76
CA ALA A 132 -1.07 -20.31 0.68
C ALA A 132 -0.12 -19.18 0.27
N LYS A 133 -0.62 -17.95 0.15
CA LYS A 133 0.19 -16.79 -0.21
C LYS A 133 1.24 -16.42 0.84
N LYS A 134 0.91 -16.58 2.14
CA LYS A 134 1.85 -16.47 3.26
C LYS A 134 2.99 -17.47 3.14
N ILE A 135 2.66 -18.75 2.97
CA ILE A 135 3.64 -19.84 2.91
C ILE A 135 4.55 -19.67 1.70
N LEU A 136 3.99 -19.24 0.57
CA LEU A 136 4.73 -19.07 -0.68
C LEU A 136 5.46 -17.73 -0.76
N HIS A 137 5.37 -16.86 0.25
CA HIS A 137 5.98 -15.53 0.26
C HIS A 137 5.67 -14.69 -1.00
N GLY A 138 4.47 -14.86 -1.57
CA GLY A 138 4.11 -14.21 -2.84
C GLY A 138 4.88 -14.70 -4.07
N THR A 139 5.65 -15.79 -3.96
CA THR A 139 6.28 -16.45 -5.10
C THR A 139 5.17 -17.08 -5.95
N LEU A 140 4.94 -16.49 -7.14
CA LEU A 140 4.09 -17.09 -8.16
C LEU A 140 4.72 -18.42 -8.57
N ILE A 141 4.18 -19.54 -8.08
CA ILE A 141 4.47 -20.84 -8.67
C ILE A 141 3.81 -20.82 -10.05
N GLN A 142 4.60 -20.57 -11.10
CA GLN A 142 4.16 -20.87 -12.45
C GLN A 142 4.00 -22.39 -12.54
N SER A 143 2.76 -22.87 -12.55
CA SER A 143 2.47 -24.24 -12.95
C SER A 143 2.74 -24.38 -14.45
N LYS A 144 4.01 -24.53 -14.82
CA LYS A 144 4.35 -25.29 -16.02
C LYS A 144 4.23 -26.76 -15.67
N ASP A 145 3.74 -27.53 -16.65
CA ASP A 145 3.56 -28.97 -16.65
C ASP A 145 2.23 -29.50 -16.07
N ARG A 146 1.14 -29.12 -16.75
CA ARG A 146 0.10 -30.10 -17.09
C ARG A 146 -0.04 -30.19 -18.61
N GLU A 147 0.79 -31.02 -19.22
CA GLU A 147 0.64 -31.61 -20.57
C GLU A 147 1.94 -32.42 -20.81
N LYS A 148 1.98 -33.74 -21.04
CA LYS A 148 1.08 -34.67 -21.73
C LYS A 148 1.38 -36.11 -21.28
N VAL A 149 0.30 -36.90 -21.22
CA VAL A 149 0.14 -38.35 -21.48
C VAL A 149 1.00 -39.31 -20.66
#